data_AF-A0A962M3W2-F1
#
_entry.id   AF-A0A962M3W2-F1
#
_cell.length_a   1.000
_cell.length_b   1.000
_cell.length_c   1.000
_cell.angle_alpha   90.00
_cell.angle_beta   90.00
_cell.angle_gamma   90.00
#
_symmetry.space_group_name_H-M   'P 1'
#
loop_
_entity.id
_entity.type
_entity.pdbx_description
1 polymer ?
#
loop_
_entity_poly.entity_id
_entity_poly.type
_entity_poly.pdbx_seq_one_letter_code
_entity_poly.pdbx_strand_id
1 'polypeptide(L)'
;DYGTTARIVDWDQLPNGLLGVTIQGGQRFDLASTGVRANGLVVGQVALRPAAQPAPVVPQWQSLLDILHSLETHPHVQRMALQLDYGDAWQVACTLIQLLPLEEALKYRLLGIDSIEALMAELDVILNQISGED
;
A
#
# COMPACT_ATOMS: atom_id res chain seq x y z
N ASP A 1 -14.20 8.79 -5.40
CA ASP A 1 -13.47 8.14 -4.29
C ASP A 1 -12.93 6.81 -4.81
N TYR A 2 -11.92 6.24 -4.17
CA TYR A 2 -11.27 5.01 -4.63
C TYR A 2 -10.72 4.21 -3.47
N GLY A 3 -10.33 2.97 -3.71
CA GLY A 3 -9.77 2.13 -2.66
C GLY A 3 -9.13 0.88 -3.21
N THR A 4 -8.76 -0.02 -2.32
CA THR A 4 -8.16 -1.32 -2.64
C THR A 4 -9.06 -2.42 -2.09
N THR A 5 -9.34 -3.44 -2.89
CA THR A 5 -10.03 -4.63 -2.40
C THR A 5 -9.16 -5.35 -1.36
N ALA A 6 -9.77 -6.02 -0.40
CA ALA A 6 -9.06 -6.81 0.60
C ALA A 6 -9.61 -8.23 0.62
N ARG A 7 -8.71 -9.21 0.63
CA ARG A 7 -9.05 -10.63 0.81
C ARG A 7 -8.63 -11.05 2.20
N ILE A 8 -9.55 -11.62 2.96
CA ILE A 8 -9.20 -12.31 4.22
C ILE A 8 -8.43 -13.58 3.84
N VAL A 9 -7.19 -13.68 4.31
CA VAL A 9 -6.29 -14.81 4.04
C VAL A 9 -6.02 -15.66 5.27
N ASP A 10 -6.27 -15.12 6.46
CA ASP A 10 -6.24 -15.84 7.73
C ASP A 10 -7.16 -15.15 8.74
N TRP A 11 -7.60 -15.88 9.77
CA TRP A 11 -8.37 -15.33 10.88
C TRP A 11 -8.20 -16.17 12.14
N ASP A 12 -8.15 -15.50 13.28
CA ASP A 12 -7.95 -16.10 14.58
C ASP A 12 -8.77 -15.40 15.67
N GLN A 13 -8.96 -16.07 16.80
CA GLN A 13 -9.54 -15.42 17.98
C GLN A 13 -8.41 -14.82 18.81
N LEU A 14 -8.44 -13.50 18.98
CA LEU A 14 -7.48 -12.77 19.78
C LEU A 14 -7.67 -13.06 21.28
N PRO A 15 -6.65 -12.84 22.14
CA PRO A 15 -6.75 -13.11 23.58
C PRO A 15 -7.89 -12.37 24.32
N ASN A 16 -8.39 -11.28 23.73
CA ASN A 16 -9.53 -10.51 24.26
C ASN A 16 -10.90 -11.03 23.75
N GLY A 17 -10.93 -12.14 23.02
CA GLY A 17 -12.13 -12.75 22.46
C GLY A 17 -12.61 -12.14 21.14
N LEU A 18 -11.97 -11.07 20.64
CA LEU A 18 -12.30 -10.46 19.34
C LEU A 18 -11.75 -11.28 18.17
N LEU A 19 -12.35 -11.11 17.00
CA LEU A 19 -11.88 -11.70 15.75
C LEU A 19 -10.69 -10.90 15.19
N GLY A 20 -9.54 -11.53 15.10
CA GLY A 20 -8.39 -11.08 14.31
C GLY A 20 -8.58 -11.52 12.87
N VAL A 21 -8.29 -10.62 11.92
CA VAL A 21 -8.29 -10.95 10.49
C VAL A 21 -6.99 -10.49 9.88
N THR A 22 -6.34 -11.39 9.14
CA THR A 22 -5.21 -11.05 8.28
C THR A 22 -5.75 -10.87 6.87
N ILE A 23 -5.46 -9.71 6.28
CA ILE A 23 -5.90 -9.37 4.93
C ILE A 23 -4.73 -9.22 3.98
N GLN A 24 -4.98 -9.56 2.72
CA GLN A 24 -4.13 -9.23 1.59
C GLN A 24 -4.82 -8.19 0.71
N GLY A 25 -4.14 -7.09 0.42
CA GLY A 25 -4.59 -6.09 -0.55
C GLY A 25 -4.66 -6.67 -1.96
N GLY A 26 -5.70 -6.30 -2.70
CA GLY A 26 -5.97 -6.75 -4.06
C GLY A 26 -5.99 -5.58 -5.06
N GLN A 27 -6.93 -5.61 -5.99
CA GLN A 27 -7.06 -4.58 -7.03
C GLN A 27 -7.58 -3.26 -6.47
N ARG A 28 -7.10 -2.16 -7.06
CA ARG A 28 -7.68 -0.82 -6.88
C ARG A 28 -9.05 -0.73 -7.54
N PHE A 29 -9.89 0.13 -7.03
CA PHE A 29 -11.24 0.37 -7.57
C PHE A 29 -11.64 1.83 -7.44
N ASP A 30 -12.58 2.25 -8.29
CA ASP A 30 -13.29 3.50 -8.16
C ASP A 30 -14.67 3.26 -7.53
N LEU A 31 -15.02 4.06 -6.53
CA LEU A 31 -16.29 3.98 -5.82
C LEU A 31 -17.34 4.83 -6.54
N ALA A 32 -18.38 4.19 -7.05
CA ALA A 32 -19.46 4.84 -7.79
C ALA A 32 -20.57 5.37 -6.88
N SER A 33 -20.98 4.59 -5.88
CA SER A 33 -22.03 4.97 -4.93
C SER A 33 -21.89 4.21 -3.61
N THR A 34 -22.46 4.76 -2.55
CA THR A 34 -22.55 4.13 -1.23
C THR A 34 -23.99 4.10 -0.72
N GLY A 35 -24.27 3.18 0.18
CA GLY A 35 -25.52 3.08 0.91
C GLY A 35 -25.30 2.40 2.26
N VAL A 36 -26.25 2.56 3.17
CA VAL A 36 -26.19 1.96 4.51
C VAL A 36 -27.35 0.99 4.65
N ARG A 37 -27.04 -0.27 4.97
CA ARG A 37 -28.07 -1.29 5.24
C ARG A 37 -28.69 -1.09 6.62
N ALA A 38 -29.83 -1.74 6.86
CA ALA A 38 -30.57 -1.63 8.13
C ALA A 38 -29.73 -1.99 9.38
N ASN A 39 -28.70 -2.83 9.24
CA ASN A 39 -27.77 -3.20 10.30
C ASN A 39 -26.55 -2.28 10.44
N GLY A 40 -26.53 -1.13 9.74
CA GLY A 40 -25.41 -0.18 9.75
C GLY A 40 -24.25 -0.52 8.81
N LEU A 41 -24.31 -1.64 8.08
CA LEU A 41 -23.26 -2.00 7.12
C LEU A 41 -23.26 -1.00 5.95
N VAL A 42 -22.14 -0.29 5.79
CA VAL A 42 -21.87 0.54 4.61
C VAL A 42 -21.52 -0.37 3.45
N VAL A 43 -22.24 -0.24 2.34
CA VAL A 43 -22.01 -0.95 1.10
C VAL A 43 -21.79 0.04 -0.03
N GLY A 44 -20.99 -0.34 -1.03
CA GLY A 44 -20.77 0.50 -2.19
C GLY A 44 -20.74 -0.30 -3.49
N GLN A 45 -21.05 0.38 -4.59
CA GLN A 45 -20.83 -0.13 -5.94
C GLN A 45 -19.48 0.37 -6.44
N VAL A 46 -18.65 -0.54 -6.93
CA VAL A 46 -17.27 -0.24 -7.33
C VAL A 46 -17.00 -0.73 -8.75
N ALA A 47 -16.17 0.02 -9.48
CA ALA A 47 -15.57 -0.41 -10.73
C ALA A 47 -14.10 -0.75 -10.46
N LEU A 48 -13.69 -1.98 -10.76
CA LEU A 48 -12.29 -2.37 -10.59
C LEU A 48 -11.42 -1.63 -11.61
N ARG A 49 -10.32 -1.04 -11.13
CA ARG A 49 -9.28 -0.52 -12.01
C ARG A 49 -8.48 -1.70 -12.58
N PRO A 50 -7.94 -1.56 -13.80
CA PRO A 50 -6.98 -2.53 -14.33
C PRO A 50 -5.82 -2.73 -13.34
N ALA A 51 -5.33 -3.96 -13.24
CA ALA A 51 -4.10 -4.22 -12.51
C ALA A 51 -2.97 -3.40 -13.16
N ALA A 52 -2.16 -2.76 -12.33
CA ALA A 52 -0.95 -2.09 -12.80
C ALA A 52 -0.07 -3.14 -13.50
N GLN A 53 0.42 -2.79 -14.68
CA GLN A 53 1.38 -3.65 -15.37
C GLN A 53 2.72 -3.53 -14.63
N PRO A 54 3.41 -4.65 -14.36
CA PRO A 54 4.74 -4.60 -13.76
C PRO A 54 5.66 -3.68 -14.54
N ALA A 55 6.43 -2.86 -13.82
CA ALA A 55 7.35 -1.92 -14.42
C ALA A 55 8.75 -2.18 -13.87
N PRO A 56 9.80 -2.19 -14.72
CA PRO A 56 11.15 -2.48 -14.24
C PRO A 56 11.63 -1.35 -13.33
N VAL A 57 12.30 -1.71 -12.24
CA VAL A 57 13.09 -0.75 -11.47
C VAL A 57 14.25 -0.25 -12.33
N VAL A 58 14.42 1.07 -12.39
CA VAL A 58 15.51 1.74 -13.12
C VAL A 58 16.56 2.32 -12.15
N PRO A 59 17.82 2.53 -12.59
CA PRO A 59 18.91 2.96 -11.71
C PRO A 59 18.65 4.23 -10.90
N GLN A 60 17.84 5.15 -11.42
CA GLN A 60 17.49 6.40 -10.73
C GLN A 60 16.67 6.18 -9.44
N TRP A 61 16.08 5.00 -9.25
CA TRP A 61 15.29 4.64 -8.07
C TRP A 61 16.05 3.79 -7.05
N GLN A 62 17.37 3.62 -7.23
CA GLN A 62 18.17 2.77 -6.36
C GLN A 62 18.13 3.23 -4.88
N SER A 63 18.08 4.54 -4.63
CA SER A 63 17.93 5.10 -3.28
C SER A 63 16.68 4.58 -2.57
N LEU A 64 15.56 4.47 -3.27
CA LEU A 64 14.30 3.95 -2.73
C LEU A 64 14.40 2.46 -2.38
N LEU A 65 15.13 1.68 -3.18
CA LEU A 65 15.39 0.27 -2.87
C LEU A 65 16.28 0.13 -1.64
N ASP A 66 17.31 0.97 -1.51
CA ASP A 66 18.20 0.93 -0.36
C ASP A 66 17.46 1.28 0.94
N ILE A 67 16.53 2.24 0.88
CA ILE A 67 15.63 2.57 1.99
C ILE A 67 14.73 1.38 2.33
N LEU A 68 14.12 0.73 1.33
CA LEU A 68 13.28 -0.44 1.55
C LEU A 68 14.06 -1.58 2.24
N HIS A 69 15.25 -1.92 1.74
CA HIS A 69 16.11 -2.92 2.36
C HIS A 69 16.47 -2.55 3.80
N SER A 70 16.75 -1.27 4.07
CA SER A 70 17.01 -0.80 5.43
C SER A 70 15.80 -1.01 6.35
N LEU A 71 14.58 -0.70 5.88
CA LEU A 71 13.34 -0.91 6.64
C LEU A 71 13.10 -2.40 6.93
N GLU A 72 13.43 -3.29 6.00
CA GLU A 72 13.27 -4.74 6.14
C GLU A 72 14.22 -5.37 7.16
N THR A 73 15.26 -4.65 7.60
CA THR A 73 16.08 -5.09 8.74
C THR A 73 15.33 -5.02 10.07
N HIS A 74 14.22 -4.29 10.14
CA HIS A 74 13.45 -4.11 11.36
C HIS A 74 12.66 -5.39 11.72
N PRO A 75 12.74 -5.93 12.97
CA PRO A 75 12.07 -7.17 13.34
C PRO A 75 10.55 -7.21 13.14
N HIS A 76 9.89 -6.04 13.26
CA HIS A 76 8.46 -5.92 12.92
C HIS A 76 8.17 -6.18 11.45
N VAL A 77 9.00 -5.69 10.53
CA VAL A 77 8.82 -5.88 9.09
C VAL A 77 9.12 -7.32 8.69
N GLN A 78 10.17 -7.92 9.25
CA GLN A 78 10.51 -9.34 9.00
C GLN A 78 9.37 -10.28 9.38
N ARG A 79 8.65 -10.00 10.48
CA ARG A 79 7.48 -10.78 10.90
C ARG A 79 6.29 -10.67 9.95
N MET A 80 6.22 -9.63 9.12
CA MET A 80 5.19 -9.50 8.09
C MET A 80 5.43 -10.45 6.92
N ALA A 81 6.63 -11.03 6.80
CA ALA A 81 7.01 -12.03 5.79
C ALA A 81 6.66 -11.60 4.36
N LEU A 82 6.85 -10.31 4.05
CA LEU A 82 6.53 -9.72 2.76
C LEU A 82 7.26 -10.46 1.63
N GLN A 83 6.50 -10.80 0.59
CA GLN A 83 7.03 -11.42 -0.63
C GLN A 83 6.85 -10.41 -1.76
N LEU A 84 7.95 -9.78 -2.17
CA LEU A 84 7.95 -8.81 -3.26
C LEU A 84 9.00 -9.16 -4.31
N ASP A 85 8.71 -8.77 -5.54
CA ASP A 85 9.70 -8.73 -6.62
C ASP A 85 10.37 -7.35 -6.63
N TYR A 86 11.64 -7.28 -6.24
CA TYR A 86 12.43 -6.04 -6.26
C TYR A 86 12.70 -5.52 -7.68
N GLY A 87 12.46 -6.33 -8.71
CA GLY A 87 12.48 -5.89 -10.10
C GLY A 87 11.23 -5.14 -10.53
N ASP A 88 10.14 -5.23 -9.76
CA ASP A 88 8.86 -4.56 -10.03
C ASP A 88 8.70 -3.29 -9.19
N ALA A 89 8.84 -2.14 -9.86
CA ALA A 89 8.78 -0.83 -9.23
C ALA A 89 7.44 -0.57 -8.52
N TRP A 90 6.32 -1.13 -9.01
CA TRP A 90 5.04 -0.98 -8.33
C TRP A 90 5.02 -1.67 -6.97
N GLN A 91 5.64 -2.84 -6.85
CA GLN A 91 5.73 -3.58 -5.59
C GLN A 91 6.66 -2.88 -4.60
N VAL A 92 7.80 -2.38 -5.08
CA VAL A 92 8.71 -1.56 -4.27
C VAL A 92 7.99 -0.33 -3.72
N ALA A 93 7.34 0.46 -4.58
CA ALA A 93 6.62 1.67 -4.19
C ALA A 93 5.50 1.39 -3.17
N CYS A 94 4.65 0.40 -3.45
CA CYS A 94 3.54 0.07 -2.55
C CYS A 94 4.05 -0.45 -1.19
N THR A 95 5.14 -1.22 -1.18
CA THR A 95 5.75 -1.71 0.06
C THR A 95 6.33 -0.56 0.88
N LEU A 96 7.04 0.38 0.25
CA LEU A 96 7.49 1.60 0.93
C LEU A 96 6.32 2.37 1.56
N ILE A 97 5.24 2.59 0.82
CA ILE A 97 4.04 3.30 1.34
C ILE A 97 3.42 2.57 2.53
N GLN A 98 3.42 1.23 2.50
CA GLN A 98 2.92 0.41 3.60
C GLN A 98 3.79 0.50 4.85
N LEU A 99 5.12 0.57 4.69
CA LEU A 99 6.08 0.52 5.79
C LEU A 99 6.40 1.90 6.38
N LEU A 100 6.35 2.96 5.57
CA LEU A 100 6.69 4.31 6.00
C LEU A 100 5.62 4.88 6.95
N PRO A 101 6.02 5.69 7.94
CA PRO A 101 5.12 6.33 8.91
C PRO A 101 4.41 7.55 8.29
N LEU A 102 3.69 7.34 7.19
CA LEU A 102 2.96 8.39 6.48
C LEU A 102 1.57 8.57 7.07
N GLU A 103 1.08 9.81 7.04
CA GLU A 103 -0.32 10.10 7.35
C GLU A 103 -1.26 9.36 6.40
N GLU A 104 -2.39 8.87 6.91
CA GLU A 104 -3.34 8.09 6.12
C GLU A 104 -3.92 8.88 4.94
N ALA A 105 -4.09 10.20 5.08
CA ALA A 105 -4.49 11.07 3.98
C ALA A 105 -3.45 11.12 2.84
N LEU A 106 -2.16 11.05 3.17
CA LEU A 106 -1.09 10.98 2.18
C LEU A 106 -1.07 9.60 1.51
N LYS A 107 -1.15 8.50 2.27
CA LYS A 107 -1.25 7.14 1.68
C LYS A 107 -2.44 7.02 0.72
N TYR A 108 -3.58 7.57 1.13
CA TYR A 108 -4.77 7.62 0.29
C TYR A 108 -4.51 8.40 -1.01
N ARG A 109 -3.87 9.58 -0.97
CA ARG A 109 -3.50 10.31 -2.20
C ARG A 109 -2.56 9.51 -3.10
N LEU A 110 -1.52 8.88 -2.54
CA LEU A 110 -0.54 8.09 -3.29
C LEU A 110 -1.19 6.88 -3.98
N LEU A 111 -2.18 6.25 -3.33
CA LEU A 111 -2.96 5.14 -3.90
C LEU A 111 -3.65 5.53 -5.22
N GLY A 112 -4.00 6.81 -5.37
CA GLY A 112 -4.65 7.34 -6.56
C GLY A 112 -3.72 7.58 -7.76
N ILE A 113 -2.40 7.48 -7.60
CA ILE A 113 -1.44 7.72 -8.69
C ILE A 113 -1.38 6.51 -9.62
N ASP A 114 -1.56 6.73 -10.92
CA ASP A 114 -1.63 5.67 -11.94
C ASP A 114 -0.37 5.55 -12.81
N SER A 115 0.62 6.43 -12.62
CA SER A 115 1.95 6.33 -13.23
C SER A 115 2.98 5.96 -12.18
N ILE A 116 3.80 4.94 -12.48
CA ILE A 116 4.86 4.51 -11.58
C ILE A 116 5.94 5.60 -11.47
N GLU A 117 6.24 6.29 -12.56
CA GLU A 117 7.21 7.38 -12.58
C GLU A 117 6.77 8.53 -11.67
N ALA A 118 5.49 8.91 -11.74
CA ALA A 118 4.91 9.91 -10.86
C ALA A 118 4.92 9.46 -9.40
N LEU A 119 4.58 8.20 -9.12
CA LEU A 119 4.56 7.67 -7.75
C LEU A 119 5.96 7.64 -7.13
N MET A 120 6.95 7.19 -7.88
CA MET A 120 8.34 7.13 -7.42
C MET A 120 8.89 8.54 -7.18
N ALA A 121 8.60 9.50 -8.07
CA ALA A 121 9.01 10.89 -7.88
C ALA A 121 8.40 11.52 -6.63
N GLU A 122 7.11 11.27 -6.36
CA GLU A 122 6.45 11.74 -5.14
C GLU A 122 7.06 11.08 -3.88
N LEU A 123 7.39 9.78 -3.95
CA LEU A 123 8.06 9.08 -2.85
C LEU A 123 9.45 9.65 -2.55
N ASP A 124 10.24 9.96 -3.58
CA ASP A 124 11.55 10.60 -3.41
C ASP A 124 11.41 11.95 -2.68
N VAL A 125 10.45 12.79 -3.08
CA VAL A 125 10.18 14.08 -2.41
C VAL A 125 9.80 13.89 -0.95
N ILE A 126 8.89 12.96 -0.67
CA ILE A 126 8.44 12.66 0.69
C ILE A 126 9.59 12.19 1.57
N LEU A 127 10.46 11.32 1.05
CA LEU A 127 11.58 10.77 1.80
C LEU A 127 12.66 11.80 2.11
N ASN A 128 12.94 12.72 1.18
CA ASN A 128 13.85 13.83 1.44
C ASN A 128 13.32 14.74 2.57
N GLN A 129 12.02 15.03 2.57
CA GLN A 129 11.37 15.81 3.63
C GLN A 129 11.42 15.12 5.00
N ILE A 130 11.23 13.80 5.04
CA ILE A 130 11.33 13.01 6.27
C ILE A 130 12.77 12.98 6.79
N SER A 131 13.76 12.94 5.89
CA SER A 131 15.18 12.87 6.23
C SER A 131 15.77 14.22 6.63
N GLY A 132 15.06 15.32 6.39
CA GLY A 132 15.50 16.68 6.72
C GLY A 132 16.56 17.25 5.76
N GLU A 133 16.66 16.69 4.55
CA GLU A 133 17.51 17.22 3.48
C GLU A 133 16.66 18.14 2.60
N ASP A 134 16.75 19.46 2.86
CA ASP A 134 16.30 20.53 1.95
C ASP A 134 17.38 20.86 0.91
#